data_AF-A0A1I3XKG2-F1
#
_entry.id   AF-A0A1I3XKG2-F1
#
_cell.length_a   1.000
_cell.length_b   1.000
_cell.length_c   1.000
_cell.angle_alpha   90.00
_cell.angle_beta   90.00
_cell.angle_gamma   90.00
#
_symmetry.space_group_name_H-M   'P 1'
#
loop_
_entity.id
_entity.type
_entity.pdbx_description
1 polymer ?
#
loop_
_entity_poly.entity_id
_entity_poly.type
_entity_poly.pdbx_seq_one_letter_code
_entity_poly.pdbx_strand_id
1 'polypeptide(L)'
;MVARISRPPEEIRFVLDGPAALAVLRRRVRDLLSGVAEKDLIDALLVVNEVATLAWISAGGPCAVRVLKLRDGTARTEVACPAEAAWTDSARLLLDGLAARWGIDGTTLWAEVVLAPPWPRAALEGDFPAVPEPDPS
;
A
#
# COMPACT_ATOMS: atom_id res chain seq x y z
N MET A 1 -20.18 0.37 -31.48
CA MET A 1 -20.19 0.60 -30.02
C MET A 1 -19.38 -0.51 -29.37
N VAL A 2 -18.08 -0.29 -29.15
CA VAL A 2 -17.19 -1.32 -28.62
C VAL A 2 -17.35 -1.35 -27.10
N ALA A 3 -17.88 -2.46 -26.56
CA ALA A 3 -17.93 -2.69 -25.13
C ALA A 3 -16.49 -2.66 -24.61
N ARG A 4 -16.15 -1.63 -23.82
CA ARG A 4 -14.90 -1.61 -23.06
C ARG A 4 -14.97 -2.79 -22.09
N ILE A 5 -14.34 -3.90 -22.44
CA ILE A 5 -14.06 -5.00 -21.52
C ILE A 5 -13.20 -4.40 -20.43
N SER A 6 -13.84 -3.98 -19.34
CA SER A 6 -13.16 -3.43 -18.18
C SER A 6 -12.35 -4.55 -17.56
N ARG A 7 -11.03 -4.53 -17.76
CA ARG A 7 -10.10 -5.38 -17.01
C ARG A 7 -10.42 -5.19 -15.52
N PRO A 8 -10.64 -6.26 -14.74
CA PRO A 8 -10.92 -6.14 -13.31
C PRO A 8 -9.78 -5.39 -12.62
N PRO A 9 -10.05 -4.66 -11.52
CA PRO A 9 -8.99 -4.06 -10.72
C PRO A 9 -7.98 -5.14 -10.33
N GLU A 10 -6.69 -4.80 -10.39
CA GLU A 10 -5.64 -5.71 -9.96
C GLU A 10 -5.74 -5.85 -8.44
N GLU A 11 -5.95 -7.07 -7.96
CA GLU A 11 -6.13 -7.33 -6.54
C GLU A 11 -5.34 -8.55 -6.05
N ILE A 12 -5.00 -8.51 -4.78
CA ILE A 12 -4.49 -9.63 -4.00
C ILE A 12 -5.57 -10.00 -2.99
N ARG A 13 -5.90 -11.30 -2.91
CA ARG A 13 -6.60 -11.89 -1.78
C ARG A 13 -5.64 -12.84 -1.09
N PHE A 14 -5.48 -12.67 0.22
CA PHE A 14 -4.49 -13.39 1.00
C PHE A 14 -5.04 -13.75 2.38
N VAL A 15 -4.70 -14.94 2.88
CA VAL A 15 -4.99 -15.32 4.27
C VAL A 15 -3.71 -15.13 5.06
N LEU A 16 -3.76 -14.24 6.04
CA LEU A 16 -2.66 -14.02 6.96
C LEU A 16 -2.77 -15.01 8.10
N ASP A 17 -2.02 -16.10 8.01
CA ASP A 17 -1.92 -17.17 9.01
C ASP A 17 -0.61 -17.04 9.80
N GLY A 18 -0.47 -15.91 10.51
CA GLY A 18 0.67 -15.62 11.38
C GLY A 18 1.78 -14.75 10.77
N PRO A 19 2.79 -14.37 11.58
CA PRO A 19 3.78 -13.34 11.22
C PRO A 19 4.64 -13.69 10.01
N ALA A 20 4.95 -14.97 9.78
CA ALA A 20 5.75 -15.41 8.64
C ALA A 20 5.05 -15.13 7.30
N ALA A 21 3.71 -15.14 7.28
CA ALA A 21 2.92 -14.88 6.09
C ALA A 21 2.96 -13.40 5.65
N LEU A 22 3.34 -12.47 6.55
CA LEU A 22 3.55 -11.06 6.19
C LEU A 22 4.66 -10.88 5.14
N ALA A 23 5.72 -11.68 5.18
CA ALA A 23 6.79 -11.59 4.18
C ALA A 23 6.30 -11.98 2.79
N VAL A 24 5.39 -12.98 2.71
CA VAL A 24 4.76 -13.39 1.46
C VAL A 24 3.82 -12.31 0.95
N LEU A 25 2.98 -11.75 1.83
CA LEU A 25 2.08 -10.65 1.51
C LEU A 25 2.84 -9.44 0.96
N ARG A 26 3.92 -9.01 1.63
CA ARG A 26 4.77 -7.89 1.16
C ARG A 26 5.36 -8.14 -0.23
N ARG A 27 5.82 -9.36 -0.52
CA ARG A 27 6.32 -9.70 -1.87
C ARG A 27 5.22 -9.55 -2.92
N ARG A 28 4.04 -10.11 -2.66
CA ARG A 28 2.91 -10.00 -3.58
C ARG A 28 2.47 -8.55 -3.80
N VAL A 29 2.45 -7.74 -2.75
CA VAL A 29 2.11 -6.30 -2.86
C VAL A 29 3.15 -5.56 -3.69
N ARG A 30 4.45 -5.87 -3.57
CA ARG A 30 5.47 -5.31 -4.47
C ARG A 30 5.23 -5.67 -5.93
N ASP A 31 4.84 -6.91 -6.19
CA ASP A 31 4.55 -7.36 -7.56
C ASP A 31 3.32 -6.62 -8.13
N LEU A 32 2.25 -6.49 -7.33
CA LEU A 32 1.03 -5.74 -7.67
C LEU A 32 1.32 -4.26 -7.93
N LEU A 33 2.18 -3.65 -7.12
CA LEU A 33 2.56 -2.24 -7.20
C LEU A 33 3.84 -2.03 -8.02
N SER A 34 4.17 -2.97 -8.90
CA SER A 34 5.33 -2.82 -9.78
C SER A 34 5.21 -1.56 -10.64
N GLY A 35 6.31 -0.81 -10.72
CA GLY A 35 6.39 0.48 -11.42
C GLY A 35 5.94 1.71 -10.63
N VAL A 36 5.41 1.54 -9.41
CA VAL A 36 5.14 2.66 -8.50
C VAL A 36 6.45 3.26 -7.97
N ALA A 37 6.46 4.56 -7.66
CA ALA A 37 7.60 5.22 -7.03
C ALA A 37 7.98 4.54 -5.72
N GLU A 38 9.29 4.42 -5.44
CA GLU A 38 9.79 3.67 -4.28
C GLU A 38 9.20 4.17 -2.96
N LYS A 39 9.10 5.50 -2.78
CA LYS A 39 8.48 6.10 -1.60
C LYS A 39 7.04 5.61 -1.40
N ASP A 40 6.21 5.67 -2.43
CA ASP A 40 4.80 5.30 -2.34
C ASP A 40 4.63 3.78 -2.16
N LEU A 41 5.54 2.99 -2.75
CA LEU A 41 5.60 1.55 -2.51
C LEU A 41 5.92 1.26 -1.04
N ILE A 42 6.87 1.99 -0.44
CA ILE A 42 7.21 1.84 0.98
C ILE A 42 6.00 2.21 1.84
N ASP A 43 5.36 3.35 1.58
CA ASP A 43 4.18 3.81 2.31
C ASP A 43 3.04 2.77 2.22
N ALA A 44 2.76 2.25 1.02
CA ALA A 44 1.76 1.20 0.82
C ALA A 44 2.11 -0.10 1.56
N LEU A 45 3.38 -0.51 1.57
CA LEU A 45 3.82 -1.71 2.29
C LEU A 45 3.71 -1.54 3.81
N LEU A 46 4.01 -0.35 4.34
CA LEU A 46 3.86 -0.05 5.77
C LEU A 46 2.39 -0.08 6.17
N VAL A 47 1.51 0.56 5.39
CA VAL A 47 0.05 0.53 5.62
C VAL A 47 -0.47 -0.90 5.56
N VAL A 48 -0.12 -1.69 4.53
CA VAL A 48 -0.53 -3.10 4.45
C VAL A 48 -0.06 -3.88 5.68
N ASN A 49 1.19 -3.70 6.08
CA ASN A 49 1.76 -4.45 7.19
C ASN A 49 1.07 -4.11 8.51
N GLU A 50 0.78 -2.83 8.76
CA GLU A 50 0.08 -2.37 9.96
C GLU A 50 -1.35 -2.90 9.99
N VAL A 51 -2.12 -2.66 8.93
CA VAL A 51 -3.53 -3.08 8.82
C VAL A 51 -3.68 -4.59 8.97
N ALA A 52 -2.81 -5.37 8.31
CA ALA A 52 -2.84 -6.83 8.40
C ALA A 52 -2.45 -7.35 9.80
N THR A 53 -1.46 -6.72 10.43
CA THR A 53 -1.03 -7.07 11.80
C THR A 53 -2.13 -6.79 12.82
N LEU A 54 -2.79 -5.63 12.73
CA LEU A 54 -3.92 -5.28 13.59
C LEU A 54 -5.07 -6.28 13.46
N ALA A 55 -5.41 -6.66 12.23
CA ALA A 55 -6.46 -7.64 11.98
C ALA A 55 -6.12 -9.01 12.56
N TRP A 56 -4.88 -9.47 12.40
CA TRP A 56 -4.44 -10.75 12.95
C TRP A 56 -4.46 -10.77 14.48
N ILE A 57 -3.95 -9.73 15.13
CA ILE A 57 -3.99 -9.58 16.60
C ILE A 57 -5.44 -9.56 17.08
N SER A 58 -6.31 -8.78 16.43
CA SER A 58 -7.70 -8.62 16.83
C SER A 58 -8.55 -9.86 16.58
N ALA A 59 -8.27 -10.62 15.53
CA ALA A 59 -9.00 -11.85 15.21
C ALA A 59 -8.58 -13.04 16.10
N GLY A 60 -7.41 -12.98 16.74
CA GLY A 60 -6.86 -14.11 17.50
C GLY A 60 -6.54 -15.34 16.65
N GLY A 61 -6.37 -15.18 15.33
CA GLY A 61 -6.24 -16.27 14.37
C GLY A 61 -6.10 -15.80 12.92
N PRO A 62 -6.19 -16.72 11.94
CA PRO A 62 -6.05 -16.39 10.52
C PRO A 62 -7.06 -15.32 10.09
N CYS A 63 -6.60 -14.30 9.35
CA CYS A 63 -7.47 -13.22 8.86
C CYS A 63 -7.35 -13.02 7.35
N ALA A 64 -8.46 -12.61 6.72
CA ALA A 64 -8.48 -12.31 5.30
C ALA A 64 -7.99 -10.87 5.03
N VAL A 65 -7.03 -10.76 4.12
CA VAL A 65 -6.47 -9.49 3.63
C VAL A 65 -6.77 -9.35 2.15
N ARG A 66 -7.29 -8.18 1.77
CA ARG A 66 -7.47 -7.78 0.37
C ARG A 66 -6.65 -6.52 0.11
N VAL A 67 -5.88 -6.50 -0.98
CA VAL A 67 -5.15 -5.31 -1.44
C VAL A 67 -5.56 -5.05 -2.88
N LEU A 68 -6.02 -3.84 -3.17
CA LEU A 68 -6.50 -3.43 -4.48
C LEU A 68 -5.63 -2.30 -5.01
N LYS A 69 -5.28 -2.36 -6.30
CA LYS A 69 -4.78 -1.22 -7.05
C LYS A 69 -5.92 -0.62 -7.85
N LEU A 70 -6.39 0.54 -7.41
CA LEU A 70 -7.50 1.26 -8.01
C LEU A 70 -7.03 2.04 -9.25
N ARG A 71 -7.95 2.30 -10.17
CA ARG A 71 -7.66 2.96 -11.45
C ARG A 71 -7.33 4.46 -11.30
N ASP A 72 -7.70 5.04 -10.17
CA ASP A 72 -7.42 6.43 -9.82
C ASP A 72 -6.01 6.64 -9.25
N GLY A 73 -5.19 5.58 -9.21
CA GLY A 73 -3.84 5.64 -8.64
C GLY A 73 -3.82 5.39 -7.14
N THR A 74 -4.85 4.82 -6.54
CA THR A 74 -4.87 4.51 -5.10
C THR A 74 -4.58 3.03 -4.85
N ALA A 75 -3.75 2.70 -3.85
CA ALA A 75 -3.69 1.38 -3.26
C ALA A 75 -4.62 1.31 -2.04
N ARG A 76 -5.61 0.42 -2.07
CA ARG A 76 -6.53 0.20 -0.96
C ARG A 76 -6.26 -1.14 -0.31
N THR A 77 -6.03 -1.14 1.00
CA THR A 77 -5.93 -2.34 1.82
C THR A 77 -7.20 -2.50 2.61
N GLU A 78 -7.73 -3.72 2.67
CA GLU A 78 -8.91 -4.09 3.44
C GLU A 78 -8.65 -5.38 4.20
N VAL A 79 -9.11 -5.43 5.44
CA VAL A 79 -9.01 -6.61 6.29
C VAL A 79 -10.30 -6.80 7.07
N ALA A 80 -10.69 -8.06 7.22
CA ALA A 80 -11.73 -8.40 8.18
C ALA A 80 -11.20 -8.15 9.59
N CYS A 81 -11.86 -7.27 10.33
CA CYS A 81 -11.49 -6.80 11.65
C CYS A 81 -12.74 -6.82 12.55
N PRO A 82 -12.75 -7.57 13.66
CA PRO A 82 -13.87 -7.52 14.58
C PRO A 82 -14.02 -6.10 15.17
N ALA A 83 -15.26 -5.66 15.41
CA ALA A 83 -15.60 -4.28 15.79
C ALA A 83 -14.92 -3.80 17.10
N GLU A 84 -14.45 -4.73 17.93
CA GLU A 84 -13.74 -4.47 19.19
C GLU A 84 -12.20 -4.58 19.06
N ALA A 85 -11.66 -4.39 17.85
CA ALA A 85 -10.22 -4.43 17.61
C ALA A 85 -9.45 -3.57 18.61
N ALA A 86 -8.37 -4.13 19.19
CA ALA A 86 -7.53 -3.44 20.15
C ALA A 86 -6.60 -2.46 19.41
N TRP A 87 -7.13 -1.27 19.13
CA TRP A 87 -6.39 -0.18 18.51
C TRP A 87 -5.36 0.38 19.48
N THR A 88 -4.10 0.44 19.05
CA THR A 88 -3.10 1.24 19.74
C THR A 88 -3.09 2.66 19.18
N ASP A 89 -2.77 3.65 20.00
CA ASP A 89 -2.59 5.02 19.52
C ASP A 89 -1.47 5.12 18.47
N SER A 90 -0.45 4.27 18.58
CA SER A 90 0.63 4.17 17.59
C SER A 90 0.14 3.74 16.22
N ALA A 91 -0.77 2.77 16.15
CA ALA A 91 -1.35 2.31 14.89
C ALA A 91 -2.14 3.44 14.19
N ARG A 92 -2.92 4.20 14.96
CA ARG A 92 -3.66 5.37 14.45
C ARG A 92 -2.72 6.42 13.90
N LEU A 93 -1.69 6.79 14.66
CA LEU A 93 -0.69 7.78 14.22
C LEU A 93 0.03 7.36 12.94
N LEU A 94 0.33 6.07 12.78
CA LEU A 94 0.93 5.55 11.55
C LEU A 94 -0.03 5.70 10.37
N LEU A 95 -1.29 5.29 10.53
CA LEU A 95 -2.30 5.41 9.49
C LEU A 95 -2.60 6.87 9.13
N ASP A 96 -2.69 7.77 10.12
CA ASP A 96 -2.86 9.21 9.90
C ASP A 96 -1.68 9.85 9.15
N GLY A 97 -0.47 9.31 9.33
CA GLY A 97 0.74 9.81 8.68
C GLY A 97 0.99 9.27 7.27
N LEU A 98 0.55 8.04 6.97
CA LEU A 98 0.87 7.34 5.72
C LEU A 98 -0.32 7.13 4.78
N ALA A 99 -1.52 6.93 5.33
CA ALA A 99 -2.71 6.74 4.53
C ALA A 99 -3.31 8.11 4.18
N ALA A 100 -3.71 8.28 2.92
CA ALA A 100 -4.51 9.43 2.52
C ALA A 100 -5.88 9.41 3.22
N ARG A 101 -6.44 8.21 3.39
CA ARG A 101 -7.71 7.96 4.08
C ARG A 101 -7.69 6.58 4.72
N TRP A 102 -8.34 6.42 5.86
CA TRP A 102 -8.58 5.12 6.45
C TRP A 102 -9.85 5.16 7.28
N GLY A 103 -10.38 3.98 7.62
CA GLY A 103 -11.57 3.89 8.44
C GLY A 103 -12.02 2.46 8.68
N ILE A 104 -13.14 2.34 9.38
CA ILE A 104 -13.79 1.06 9.68
C ILE A 104 -15.21 1.13 9.13
N ASP A 105 -15.60 0.13 8.34
CA ASP A 105 -16.96 -0.05 7.85
C ASP A 105 -17.48 -1.43 8.31
N GLY A 106 -18.37 -1.41 9.30
CA GLY A 106 -18.85 -2.62 9.97
C GLY A 106 -17.71 -3.42 10.60
N THR A 107 -17.32 -4.52 9.95
CA THR A 107 -16.23 -5.42 10.36
C THR A 107 -15.03 -5.36 9.41
N THR A 108 -14.91 -4.29 8.62
CA THR A 108 -13.80 -4.12 7.67
C THR A 108 -13.00 -2.88 8.03
N LEU A 109 -11.75 -3.08 8.40
CA LEU A 109 -10.77 -2.00 8.42
C LEU A 109 -10.23 -1.82 7.01
N TRP A 110 -10.18 -0.57 6.54
CA TRP A 110 -9.59 -0.21 5.27
C TRP A 110 -8.67 1.01 5.38
N ALA A 111 -7.66 1.05 4.51
CA ALA A 111 -6.74 2.18 4.38
C ALA A 111 -6.31 2.38 2.93
N GLU A 112 -6.16 3.64 2.52
CA GLU A 112 -5.87 4.06 1.16
C GLU A 112 -4.56 4.86 1.10
N VAL A 113 -3.68 4.50 0.18
CA VAL A 113 -2.44 5.22 -0.12
C VAL A 113 -2.52 5.74 -1.55
N VAL A 114 -2.31 7.04 -1.74
CA VAL A 114 -2.21 7.63 -3.07
C VAL A 114 -0.85 7.27 -3.66
N LEU A 115 -0.86 6.60 -4.80
CA LEU A 115 0.31 6.26 -5.58
C LEU A 115 0.51 7.38 -6.60
N ALA A 116 1.66 8.04 -6.59
CA ALA A 116 1.98 8.96 -7.66
C ALA A 116 1.96 8.19 -8.99
N PRO A 117 1.49 8.82 -10.10
CA PRO A 117 1.70 8.24 -11.41
C PRO A 117 3.20 7.96 -11.58
N PRO A 118 3.60 6.85 -12.22
CA PRO A 118 4.99 6.55 -12.46
C PRO A 118 5.60 7.77 -13.15
N TRP A 119 6.62 8.36 -12.54
CA TRP A 119 7.39 9.41 -13.20
C TRP A 119 7.83 8.85 -14.55
N PRO A 120 7.62 9.56 -15.68
CA PRO A 120 8.14 9.07 -16.94
C PRO A 120 9.66 8.92 -16.76
N ARG A 121 10.16 7.68 -16.86
CA ARG A 121 11.59 7.34 -16.71
C ARG A 121 12.47 8.18 -17.64
N ALA A 122 11.90 8.70 -18.72
CA ALA A 122 12.52 9.64 -19.65
C ALA A 122 12.95 10.99 -19.04
N ALA A 123 12.39 11.41 -17.91
CA ALA A 123 12.78 12.68 -17.26
C ALA A 123 14.01 12.57 -16.34
N LEU A 124 14.59 11.37 -16.17
CA LEU A 124 15.90 11.17 -15.53
C LEU A 124 17.04 11.00 -16.54
N GLU A 125 16.75 10.96 -17.85
CA GLU A 125 17.74 11.03 -18.94
C GLU A 125 17.93 12.48 -19.43
N GLY A 126 17.38 13.46 -18.70
CA GLY A 126 17.69 14.87 -18.90
C GLY A 126 19.06 15.20 -18.32
N ASP A 127 19.98 15.54 -19.22
CA ASP A 127 21.31 16.09 -18.99
C ASP A 127 21.38 16.90 -17.69
N PHE A 128 21.97 16.30 -16.64
CA PHE A 128 22.29 17.07 -15.44
C PHE A 128 23.30 18.14 -15.88
N PRO A 129 23.06 19.44 -15.63
CA PRO A 129 24.08 20.43 -15.93
C PRO A 129 25.34 20.03 -15.18
N ALA A 130 26.45 19.90 -15.92
CA ALA A 130 27.75 19.60 -15.34
C ALA A 130 27.98 20.54 -14.17
N VAL A 131 28.26 19.96 -12.99
CA VAL A 131 28.66 20.75 -11.82
C VAL A 131 29.91 21.52 -12.25
N PRO A 132 29.91 22.86 -12.26
CA PRO A 132 31.11 23.60 -12.61
C PRO A 132 32.20 23.24 -11.61
N GLU A 133 33.37 22.84 -12.13
CA GLU A 133 34.53 22.54 -11.28
C GLU A 133 34.82 23.76 -10.39
N PRO A 134 35.13 23.56 -9.09
CA PRO A 134 35.48 24.66 -8.21
C PRO A 134 36.76 25.32 -8.71
N ASP A 135 36.70 26.64 -8.88
CA ASP A 135 37.82 27.48 -9.29
C ASP A 135 38.97 27.36 -8.28
N PRO A 136 40.16 26.90 -8.67
CA PRO A 136 41.30 26.82 -7.77
C PRO A 136 41.91 28.21 -7.59
N SER A 137 41.36 28.99 -6.65
CA SER A 137 42.01 30.17 -6.08
C SER A 137 42.84 29.83 -4.84
#